data_AF-A0A434MHJ8-F1
#
_entry.id   AF-A0A434MHJ8-F1
#
_cell.length_a   1.000
_cell.length_b   1.000
_cell.length_c   1.000
_cell.angle_alpha   90.00
_cell.angle_beta   90.00
_cell.angle_gamma   90.00
#
_symmetry.space_group_name_H-M   'P 1'
#
loop_
_entity.id
_entity.type
_entity.pdbx_description
1 polymer ?
#
loop_
_entity_poly.entity_id
_entity_poly.type
_entity_poly.pdbx_seq_one_letter_code
_entity_poly.pdbx_strand_id
1 'polypeptide(L)' 'FLVLRGRIAIDFRDGTVELGSGEFIVVPRAVEHRPRSLSEEPVVLMFEPATTLNTGNAKSDLTVADLKRL' A
#
# COMPACT_ATOMS: atom_id res chain seq x y z
N PHE A 1 3.00 -4.30 -1.36
CA PHE A 1 2.63 -4.39 0.07
C PHE A 1 3.35 -5.57 0.67
N LEU A 2 4.20 -5.37 1.67
CA LEU A 2 4.84 -6.43 2.46
C LEU A 2 4.27 -6.38 3.88
N VAL A 3 3.76 -7.50 4.38
CA VAL A 3 3.21 -7.58 5.74
C VAL A 3 4.34 -7.90 6.70
N LEU A 4 4.65 -6.98 7.62
CA LEU A 4 5.64 -7.20 8.67
C LEU A 4 5.03 -7.92 9.88
N ARG A 5 3.76 -7.64 10.17
CA ARG A 5 2.99 -8.26 11.26
C ARG A 5 1.50 -8.27 10.95
N GLY A 6 0.79 -9.32 11.36
CA GLY A 6 -0.67 -9.42 11.23
C GLY A 6 -1.10 -10.01 9.88
N ARG A 7 -2.34 -9.72 9.47
CA ARG A 7 -2.90 -10.17 8.20
C ARG A 7 -3.73 -9.08 7.52
N ILE A 8 -3.65 -9.04 6.20
CA ILE A 8 -4.46 -8.15 5.36
C ILE A 8 -5.05 -8.94 4.18
N ALA A 9 -6.07 -8.36 3.56
CA ALA A 9 -6.55 -8.72 2.25
C ALA A 9 -6.32 -7.56 1.28
N ILE A 10 -5.96 -7.88 0.04
CA ILE A 10 -6.02 -6.95 -1.08
C ILE A 10 -7.18 -7.39 -1.96
N ASP A 11 -8.25 -6.60 -1.97
CA ASP A 11 -9.38 -6.83 -2.85
C ASP A 11 -9.10 -6.21 -4.22
N PHE A 12 -9.26 -6.99 -5.28
CA PHE A 12 -9.31 -6.57 -6.68
C PHE A 12 -10.74 -6.70 -7.20
N ARG A 13 -10.99 -6.27 -8.44
CA ARG A 13 -12.32 -6.41 -9.07
C ARG A 13 -12.71 -7.86 -9.35
N ASP A 14 -11.72 -8.72 -9.56
CA ASP A 14 -11.84 -10.11 -9.98
C ASP A 14 -11.55 -11.12 -8.85
N GLY A 15 -11.18 -10.65 -7.65
CA GLY A 15 -10.96 -11.53 -6.50
C GLY A 15 -10.22 -10.85 -5.36
N THR A 16 -9.88 -11.63 -4.34
CA THR A 16 -9.16 -11.18 -3.15
C THR A 16 -7.91 -12.02 -2.94
N VAL A 17 -6.81 -11.36 -2.60
CA VAL A 17 -5.58 -12.02 -2.14
C VAL A 17 -5.37 -11.72 -0.66
N GLU A 18 -5.29 -12.75 0.17
CA GLU A 18 -4.90 -12.61 1.58
C GLU A 18 -3.39 -12.71 1.75
N LEU A 19 -2.84 -11.93 2.67
CA LEU A 19 -1.42 -11.89 3.00
C LEU A 19 -1.25 -11.92 4.52
N GLY A 20 -0.36 -12.79 5.01
CA GLY A 20 0.14 -12.84 6.37
C GLY A 20 1.58 -12.33 6.49
N SER A 21 2.08 -12.28 7.73
CA SER A 21 3.45 -11.83 8.04
C SER A 21 4.50 -12.51 7.16
N GLY A 22 5.39 -11.73 6.56
CA GLY A 22 6.44 -12.18 5.64
C GLY A 22 6.00 -12.28 4.18
N GLU A 23 4.70 -12.24 3.90
CA GLU A 23 4.18 -12.28 2.53
C GLU A 23 4.08 -10.89 1.93
N PHE A 24 4.27 -10.82 0.61
CA PHE A 24 4.15 -9.57 -0.13
C PHE A 24 3.47 -9.77 -1.48
N ILE A 25 2.86 -8.69 -1.96
CA ILE A 25 2.34 -8.60 -3.33
C ILE A 25 2.81 -7.32 -4.00
N VAL A 26 3.08 -7.42 -5.30
CA VAL A 26 3.23 -6.28 -6.20
C VAL A 26 1.90 -6.05 -6.90
N VAL A 27 1.34 -4.85 -6.76
CA VAL A 27 0.15 -4.46 -7.52
C VAL A 27 0.60 -3.80 -8.82
N PRO A 28 0.20 -4.32 -10.00
CA PRO A 28 0.60 -3.71 -11.27
C PRO A 28 0.08 -2.27 -11.39
N ARG A 29 0.79 -1.45 -12.16
CA ARG A 29 0.40 -0.04 -12.39
C ARG A 29 -1.02 0.04 -12.94
N ALA A 30 -1.79 1.01 -12.42
CA ALA A 30 -3.17 1.30 -12.80
C ALA A 30 -4.20 0.19 -12.48
N VAL A 31 -3.80 -0.86 -11.75
CA VAL A 31 -4.75 -1.85 -11.22
C VAL A 31 -5.42 -1.28 -9.97
N GLU A 32 -6.74 -1.13 -10.05
CA GLU A 32 -7.55 -0.74 -8.90
C GLU A 32 -7.54 -1.86 -7.86
N HIS A 33 -7.27 -1.49 -6.61
CA HIS A 33 -7.19 -2.40 -5.49
C HIS A 33 -7.60 -1.70 -4.19
N ARG A 34 -8.07 -2.49 -3.22
CA ARG A 34 -8.43 -2.01 -1.88
C ARG A 34 -7.77 -2.87 -0.80
N PRO A 35 -6.74 -2.36 -0.11
CA PRO A 35 -6.19 -3.00 1.09
C PRO A 35 -7.21 -2.95 2.23
N ARG A 36 -7.34 -4.04 2.98
CA ARG A 36 -8.29 -4.18 4.08
C ARG A 36 -7.72 -5.07 5.17
N SER A 37 -7.80 -4.63 6.42
CA SER A 37 -7.25 -5.36 7.56
C SER A 37 -8.05 -6.64 7.85
N LEU A 38 -7.35 -7.74 8.13
CA LEU A 38 -7.93 -8.99 8.65
C LEU A 38 -7.53 -9.26 10.10
N SER A 39 -6.53 -8.52 10.61
CA SER A 39 -6.17 -8.41 12.03
C SER A 39 -6.43 -6.98 12.51
N GLU A 40 -6.47 -6.77 13.83
CA GLU A 40 -6.73 -5.45 14.44
C GLU A 40 -5.65 -4.41 14.07
N GLU A 41 -4.37 -4.77 14.17
CA GLU A 41 -3.24 -3.86 13.93
C GLU A 41 -2.16 -4.48 13.01
N PRO A 42 -2.44 -4.67 11.71
CA PRO A 42 -1.42 -5.14 10.78
C PRO A 42 -0.38 -4.04 10.54
N VAL A 43 0.89 -4.45 10.45
CA VAL A 43 1.99 -3.56 10.08
C VAL A 43 2.42 -3.90 8.66
N VAL A 44 2.33 -2.92 7.76
CA VAL A 44 2.58 -3.11 6.33
C VAL A 44 3.62 -2.11 5.87
N LEU A 45 4.63 -2.61 5.15
CA LEU A 45 5.59 -1.79 4.42
C LEU A 45 5.11 -1.63 2.98
N MET A 46 5.04 -0.38 2.51
CA MET A 46 4.72 -0.03 1.13
C MET A 46 6.01 0.36 0.40
N PHE A 47 6.15 -0.15 -0.82
CA PHE A 47 7.20 0.26 -1.73
C PHE A 47 6.53 1.12 -2.80
N GLU A 48 6.94 2.37 -2.91
CA GLU A 48 6.43 3.29 -3.91
C GLU A 48 7.59 4.03 -4.59
N PRO A 49 7.43 4.41 -5.87
CA PRO A 49 8.37 5.32 -6.50
C PRO A 49 8.58 6.57 -5.65
N ALA A 50 9.81 7.09 -5.60
CA ALA A 50 10.11 8.35 -4.90
C ALA A 50 9.29 9.55 -5.43
N THR A 51 8.70 9.42 -6.61
CA THR A 51 7.83 10.41 -7.26
C THR A 51 6.36 10.27 -6.89
N THR A 52 5.99 9.30 -6.05
CA THR A 52 4.61 9.17 -5.56
C THR A 52 4.39 10.16 -4.41
N LEU A 53 3.32 10.96 -4.50
CA LEU A 53 2.90 11.81 -3.39
C LEU A 53 2.28 10.95 -2.30
N ASN A 54 2.82 11.02 -1.09
CA ASN A 54 2.36 10.24 0.06
C ASN A 54 0.89 10.53 0.45
N THR A 55 0.38 11.71 0.12
CA THR A 55 -1.00 12.13 0.41
C THR A 55 -1.95 11.97 -0.79
N GLY A 56 -1.46 11.45 -1.92
CA GLY A 56 -2.20 11.41 -3.17
C GLY A 56 -2.63 12.81 -3.62
N ASN A 57 -3.94 13.07 -3.61
CA ASN A 57 -4.52 14.35 -4.03
C ASN A 57 -4.85 15.30 -2.86
N ALA A 58 -4.75 14.84 -1.61
CA ALA A 58 -5.00 15.67 -0.44
C ALA A 58 -3.78 16.55 -0.15
N LYS A 59 -4.01 17.84 0.13
CA LYS A 59 -2.95 18.76 0.59
C LYS A 59 -3.03 18.92 2.10
N SER A 60 -1.89 18.81 2.76
CA SER A 60 -1.71 19.02 4.19
C SER A 60 -0.27 19.43 4.51
N ASP A 61 -0.01 19.81 5.75
CA ASP A 61 1.33 20.13 6.24
C ASP A 61 2.29 18.91 6.19
N LEU A 62 1.76 17.69 6.01
CA LEU A 62 2.52 16.45 5.85
C LEU A 62 2.76 16.08 4.37
N THR A 63 2.31 16.90 3.42
CA THR A 63 2.52 16.67 1.99
C THR A 63 3.93 17.09 1.60
N VAL A 64 4.72 16.16 1.05
CA VAL A 64 6.05 16.47 0.51
C VAL A 64 5.92 16.88 -0.96
N ALA A 65 6.03 18.18 -1.26
CA ALA A 65 5.84 18.71 -2.61
C ALA A 65 7.06 18.52 -3.53
N ASP A 66 8.27 18.64 -2.98
CA ASP A 66 9.53 18.49 -3.73
C ASP A 66 10.06 17.05 -3.60
N LEU A 67 9.59 16.20 -4.52
CA LEU A 67 9.99 14.80 -4.58
C LEU A 67 11.34 14.64 -5.29
N LYS A 68 12.33 14.07 -4.59
CA LYS A 68 13.64 13.76 -5.19
C LYS A 68 13.47 12.69 -6.28
N ARG A 69 13.85 13.00 -7.52
CA ARG A 69 14.06 11.98 -8.55
C ARG A 69 15.41 11.29 -8.33
N LEU A 70 15.41 9.96 -8.48
CA LEU A 70 16.60 9.15 -8.65
C LEU A 70 17.09 9.25 -10.11
#